data_AF-A0A4Y8PHS0-F1
#
_entry.id   AF-A0A4Y8PHS0-F1
#
_cell.length_a   1.000
_cell.length_b   1.000
_cell.length_c   1.000
_cell.angle_alpha   90.00
_cell.angle_beta   90.00
_cell.angle_gamma   90.00
#
_symmetry.space_group_name_H-M   'P 1'
#
loop_
_entity.id
_entity.type
_entity.pdbx_description
1 polymer ?
#
loop_
_entity_poly.entity_id
_entity_poly.type
_entity_poly.pdbx_seq_one_letter_code
_entity_poly.pdbx_strand_id
1 'polypeptide(L)'
;MSKKKGATFRDAQGNIIPSREMLFKVDRMIKNLNSLSDPQLILDGCPEAPGIVLEKSTVRPIDRESKEYKKIVKEYEKIRPQFLAALANHPVGKSLSLLAVGKEGWEMMKKGKVPKQNLGKFVDEDGIGRNAIAMYSLKRLKRLKIPSHENSRDTYNCHHIIQKSVKANHQRSPNDPENLVLVQTFKSHHNQFNPHHFWHALFLHPQINGNTGLVQPYYAVRPLFPIYPPIQKPVQSIEQLRQELKKLDPQATLPPSWEKKIVAFSRLLGHQPYRIPFQYREIIKTYQKIYSKENREHSHNIQARNIAAQAASSYALEWLPPGSIINGKRLSFSHQPKFKLPIIDKENKIHNEQDNSLPMLTTKNKGRKEERAFYR
;
A
#
# COMPACT_ATOMS: atom_id res chain seq x y z
N MET A 1 -38.31 -3.51 -9.61
CA MET A 1 -37.15 -4.04 -8.84
C MET A 1 -36.24 -2.89 -8.42
N SER A 2 -36.27 -2.56 -7.13
CA SER A 2 -35.48 -1.47 -6.53
C SER A 2 -33.98 -1.80 -6.55
N LYS A 3 -33.19 -1.04 -7.32
CA LYS A 3 -31.72 -1.10 -7.27
C LYS A 3 -31.27 -0.65 -5.88
N LYS A 4 -30.82 -1.58 -5.03
CA LYS A 4 -30.11 -1.24 -3.79
C LYS A 4 -28.89 -0.38 -4.14
N LYS A 5 -28.99 0.94 -3.96
CA LYS A 5 -27.87 1.87 -4.10
C LYS A 5 -26.72 1.41 -3.18
N GLY A 6 -25.61 1.00 -3.78
CA GLY A 6 -24.38 0.68 -3.06
C GLY A 6 -24.02 -0.80 -2.91
N ALA A 7 -24.69 -1.72 -3.60
CA ALA A 7 -24.20 -3.10 -3.72
C ALA A 7 -23.00 -3.17 -4.68
N THR A 8 -21.91 -3.78 -4.24
CA THR A 8 -20.76 -4.07 -5.11
C THR A 8 -21.20 -5.07 -6.17
N PHE A 9 -21.15 -4.67 -7.45
CA PHE A 9 -21.52 -5.54 -8.57
C PHE A 9 -20.51 -6.67 -8.71
N ARG A 10 -21.00 -7.89 -8.99
CA ARG A 10 -20.18 -9.07 -9.24
C ARG A 10 -20.57 -9.74 -10.54
N ASP A 11 -19.61 -10.36 -11.21
CA ASP A 11 -19.85 -11.25 -12.35
C ASP A 11 -20.32 -12.65 -11.89
N ALA A 12 -20.61 -13.53 -12.85
CA ALA A 12 -21.04 -14.90 -12.60
C ALA A 12 -19.99 -15.75 -11.85
N GLN A 13 -18.72 -15.37 -11.91
CA GLN A 13 -17.60 -16.03 -11.23
C GLN A 13 -17.34 -15.44 -9.82
N GLY A 14 -18.16 -14.46 -9.41
CA GLY A 14 -18.07 -13.79 -8.12
C GLY A 14 -16.96 -12.73 -8.03
N ASN A 15 -16.33 -12.35 -9.15
CA ASN A 15 -15.38 -11.25 -9.19
C ASN A 15 -16.13 -9.93 -9.10
N ILE A 16 -15.53 -8.93 -8.45
CA ILE A 16 -16.09 -7.59 -8.40
C ILE A 16 -15.89 -6.92 -9.76
N ILE A 17 -16.96 -6.31 -10.26
CA ILE A 17 -16.91 -5.39 -11.40
C ILE A 17 -16.71 -3.98 -10.81
N PRO A 18 -15.50 -3.39 -10.88
CA PRO A 18 -15.25 -2.09 -10.31
C PRO A 18 -16.04 -1.01 -11.06
N SER A 19 -16.44 0.05 -10.37
CA SER A 19 -17.06 1.19 -11.03
C SER A 19 -16.10 1.87 -12.02
N ARG A 20 -16.63 2.51 -13.06
CA ARG A 20 -15.83 3.27 -14.03
C ARG A 20 -14.97 4.35 -13.35
N GLU A 21 -15.51 5.01 -12.34
CA GLU A 21 -14.78 5.99 -11.53
C GLU A 21 -13.58 5.36 -10.82
N MET A 22 -13.76 4.17 -10.22
CA MET A 22 -12.66 3.46 -9.56
C MET A 22 -11.56 3.05 -10.55
N LEU A 23 -11.95 2.52 -11.73
CA LEU A 23 -11.00 2.15 -12.79
C LEU A 23 -10.15 3.36 -13.21
N PHE A 24 -10.78 4.51 -13.42
CA PHE A 24 -10.11 5.74 -13.80
C PHE A 24 -9.17 6.27 -12.70
N LYS A 25 -9.60 6.22 -11.42
CA LYS A 25 -8.75 6.62 -10.29
C LYS A 25 -7.53 5.70 -10.14
N VAL A 26 -7.68 4.39 -10.34
CA VAL A 26 -6.57 3.44 -10.30
C VAL A 26 -5.61 3.62 -11.47
N ASP A 27 -6.11 3.84 -12.69
CA ASP A 27 -5.26 4.17 -13.85
C ASP A 27 -4.43 5.43 -13.58
N ARG A 28 -5.05 6.50 -13.09
CA ARG A 28 -4.36 7.73 -12.71
C ARG A 28 -3.31 7.49 -11.62
N MET A 29 -3.66 6.74 -10.57
CA MET A 29 -2.73 6.37 -9.51
C MET A 29 -1.51 5.65 -10.09
N ILE A 30 -1.70 4.66 -10.97
CA ILE A 30 -0.60 3.91 -11.59
C ILE A 30 0.28 4.82 -12.46
N LYS A 31 -0.32 5.73 -13.24
CA LYS A 31 0.43 6.73 -14.03
C LYS A 31 1.26 7.65 -13.15
N ASN A 32 0.65 8.14 -12.06
CA ASN A 32 1.32 9.01 -11.08
C ASN A 32 2.46 8.29 -10.35
N LEU A 33 2.27 7.02 -10.00
CA LEU A 33 3.36 6.22 -9.43
C LEU A 33 4.47 6.01 -10.47
N ASN A 34 4.15 5.71 -11.73
CA ASN A 34 5.14 5.50 -12.78
C ASN A 34 6.02 6.74 -13.04
N SER A 35 5.47 7.95 -12.92
CA SER A 35 6.23 9.21 -13.05
C SER A 35 7.04 9.55 -11.80
N LEU A 36 6.57 9.13 -10.62
CA LEU A 36 7.27 9.35 -9.35
C LEU A 36 8.45 8.39 -9.12
N SER A 37 8.38 7.18 -9.68
CA SER A 37 9.20 6.04 -9.28
C SER A 37 10.42 5.81 -10.18
N ASP A 38 11.17 6.85 -10.55
CA ASP A 38 12.32 6.71 -11.44
C ASP A 38 13.30 5.60 -11.00
N PRO A 39 13.79 4.72 -11.89
CA PRO A 39 14.72 3.66 -11.51
C PRO A 39 15.98 4.16 -10.79
N GLN A 40 16.50 5.33 -11.15
CA GLN A 40 17.68 5.89 -10.48
C GLN A 40 17.34 6.32 -9.06
N LEU A 41 16.18 6.96 -8.86
CA LEU A 41 15.66 7.28 -7.52
C LEU A 41 15.52 6.03 -6.63
N ILE A 42 15.15 4.89 -7.20
CA ILE A 42 15.11 3.62 -6.46
C ILE A 42 16.51 3.15 -6.08
N LEU A 43 17.48 3.21 -7.01
CA LEU A 43 18.85 2.76 -6.77
C LEU A 43 19.62 3.65 -5.79
N ASP A 44 19.37 4.96 -5.82
CA ASP A 44 19.94 5.94 -4.89
C ASP A 44 19.29 5.89 -3.51
N GLY A 45 18.23 5.08 -3.36
CA GLY A 45 17.49 4.90 -2.12
C GLY A 45 18.23 4.08 -1.06
N CYS A 46 17.54 3.90 0.06
CA CYS A 46 18.04 3.16 1.22
C CYS A 46 17.68 1.66 1.11
N PRO A 47 18.64 0.70 1.16
CA PRO A 47 18.35 -0.73 1.04
C PRO A 47 17.51 -1.27 2.21
N GLU A 48 17.49 -0.60 3.35
CA GLU A 48 16.63 -0.92 4.50
C GLU A 48 15.16 -0.53 4.28
N ALA A 49 14.89 0.39 3.34
CA ALA A 49 13.56 0.84 2.94
C ALA A 49 13.52 1.13 1.41
N PRO A 50 13.75 0.12 0.57
CA PRO A 50 13.91 0.30 -0.87
C PRO A 50 12.59 0.76 -1.51
N GLY A 51 12.67 1.61 -2.53
CA GLY A 51 11.48 2.04 -3.27
C GLY A 51 10.43 2.76 -2.40
N ILE A 52 10.86 3.42 -1.32
CA ILE A 52 10.03 4.25 -0.45
C ILE A 52 10.52 5.69 -0.53
N VAL A 53 9.58 6.63 -0.55
CA VAL A 53 9.84 8.06 -0.36
C VAL A 53 9.01 8.57 0.81
N LEU A 54 9.39 9.72 1.36
CA LEU A 54 8.61 10.44 2.36
C LEU A 54 7.74 11.49 1.69
N GLU A 55 6.44 11.40 1.90
CA GLU A 55 5.52 12.45 1.49
C GLU A 55 5.30 13.41 2.63
N LYS A 56 5.75 14.64 2.44
CA LYS A 56 5.50 15.72 3.39
C LYS A 56 4.05 16.18 3.23
N SER A 57 3.36 16.33 4.35
CA SER A 57 2.02 16.91 4.41
C SER A 57 1.81 17.62 5.73
N THR A 58 0.93 18.60 5.73
CA THR A 58 0.44 19.24 6.93
C THR A 58 -0.85 18.57 7.38
N VAL A 59 -0.85 17.99 8.58
CA VAL A 59 -1.98 17.20 9.08
C VAL A 59 -2.43 17.66 10.46
N ARG A 60 -3.72 17.45 10.73
CA ARG A 60 -4.30 17.55 12.07
C ARG A 60 -4.80 16.17 12.50
N PRO A 61 -4.31 15.59 13.61
CA PRO A 61 -4.87 14.36 14.13
C PRO A 61 -6.37 14.52 14.45
N ILE A 62 -7.17 13.55 14.04
CA ILE A 62 -8.60 13.51 14.35
C ILE A 62 -8.89 12.44 15.38
N ASP A 63 -9.86 12.73 16.24
CA ASP A 63 -10.36 11.77 17.22
C ASP A 63 -11.01 10.58 16.50
N ARG A 64 -10.64 9.37 16.92
CA ARG A 64 -11.17 8.10 16.39
C ARG A 64 -12.64 7.88 16.76
N GLU A 65 -13.15 8.59 17.76
CA GLU A 65 -14.56 8.52 18.15
C GLU A 65 -15.45 9.50 17.37
N SER A 66 -14.82 10.45 16.66
CA SER A 66 -15.51 11.47 15.88
C SER A 66 -16.39 10.90 14.77
N LYS A 67 -17.45 11.64 14.43
CA LYS A 67 -18.34 11.33 13.30
C LYS A 67 -17.57 11.28 11.96
N GLU A 68 -16.57 12.15 11.81
CA GLU A 68 -15.72 12.22 10.61
C GLU A 68 -14.91 10.93 10.42
N TYR A 69 -14.22 10.46 11.47
CA TYR A 69 -13.45 9.20 11.41
C TYR A 69 -14.35 8.00 11.10
N LYS A 70 -15.49 7.88 11.78
CA LYS A 70 -16.47 6.81 11.55
C LYS A 70 -16.98 6.79 10.11
N LYS A 71 -17.22 7.97 9.50
CA LYS A 71 -17.60 8.10 8.09
C LYS A 71 -16.49 7.60 7.15
N ILE A 72 -15.23 8.01 7.38
CA ILE A 72 -14.08 7.58 6.59
C ILE A 72 -13.93 6.04 6.63
N VAL A 73 -14.07 5.43 7.80
CA VAL A 73 -13.98 3.97 7.96
C VAL A 73 -15.09 3.25 7.19
N LYS A 74 -16.34 3.71 7.31
CA LYS A 74 -17.49 3.10 6.62
C LYS A 74 -17.38 3.21 5.09
N GLU A 75 -16.86 4.33 4.59
CA GLU A 75 -16.60 4.51 3.15
C GLU A 75 -15.47 3.60 2.66
N TYR A 76 -14.40 3.46 3.45
CA TYR A 76 -13.29 2.58 3.13
C TYR A 76 -13.72 1.12 2.93
N GLU A 77 -14.64 0.62 3.76
CA GLU A 77 -15.14 -0.76 3.63
C GLU A 77 -15.83 -1.02 2.27
N LYS A 78 -16.40 0.01 1.66
CA LYS A 78 -16.99 -0.03 0.31
C LYS A 78 -15.95 0.16 -0.79
N ILE A 79 -14.97 1.03 -0.55
CA ILE A 79 -13.94 1.39 -1.54
C ILE A 79 -12.89 0.30 -1.68
N ARG A 80 -12.40 -0.28 -0.57
CA ARG A 80 -11.31 -1.27 -0.58
C ARG A 80 -11.58 -2.45 -1.53
N PRO A 81 -12.75 -3.11 -1.52
CA PRO A 81 -13.00 -4.22 -2.44
C PRO A 81 -12.96 -3.78 -3.91
N GLN A 82 -13.46 -2.59 -4.24
CA GLN A 82 -13.41 -2.05 -5.61
C GLN A 82 -12.00 -1.67 -6.02
N PHE A 83 -11.22 -1.06 -5.12
CA PHE A 83 -9.82 -0.71 -5.34
C PHE A 83 -8.99 -1.96 -5.69
N LEU A 84 -9.10 -3.02 -4.88
CA LEU A 84 -8.36 -4.28 -5.11
C LEU A 84 -8.74 -4.91 -6.46
N ALA A 85 -10.03 -4.94 -6.79
CA ALA A 85 -10.49 -5.49 -8.05
C ALA A 85 -10.08 -4.62 -9.25
N ALA A 86 -10.13 -3.30 -9.13
CA ALA A 86 -9.65 -2.38 -10.17
C ALA A 86 -8.14 -2.51 -10.40
N LEU A 87 -7.35 -2.62 -9.34
CA LEU A 87 -5.91 -2.86 -9.43
C LEU A 87 -5.62 -4.21 -10.11
N ALA A 88 -6.35 -5.26 -9.77
CA ALA A 88 -6.20 -6.58 -10.37
C ALA A 88 -6.63 -6.64 -11.85
N ASN A 89 -7.56 -5.79 -12.27
CA ASN A 89 -8.06 -5.72 -13.64
C ASN A 89 -7.25 -4.78 -14.56
N HIS A 90 -6.47 -3.86 -13.99
CA HIS A 90 -5.61 -2.96 -14.77
C HIS A 90 -4.44 -3.74 -15.39
N PRO A 91 -4.03 -3.52 -16.66
CA PRO A 91 -2.95 -4.29 -17.30
C PRO A 91 -1.63 -4.30 -16.50
N VAL A 92 -1.14 -3.11 -16.12
CA VAL A 92 0.03 -2.99 -15.24
C VAL A 92 -0.24 -3.54 -13.83
N GLY A 93 -1.38 -3.17 -13.22
CA GLY A 93 -1.74 -3.60 -11.87
C GLY A 93 -1.86 -5.12 -11.74
N LYS A 94 -2.38 -5.82 -12.75
CA LYS A 94 -2.40 -7.28 -12.87
C LYS A 94 -0.99 -7.84 -12.78
N SER A 95 -0.07 -7.41 -13.64
CA SER A 95 1.30 -7.93 -13.65
C SER A 95 2.05 -7.62 -12.35
N LEU A 96 1.91 -6.42 -11.79
CA LEU A 96 2.47 -6.08 -10.48
C LEU A 96 1.87 -6.94 -9.36
N SER A 97 0.56 -7.25 -9.41
CA SER A 97 -0.08 -8.15 -8.45
C SER A 97 0.42 -9.57 -8.56
N LEU A 98 0.59 -10.09 -9.78
CA LEU A 98 1.14 -11.42 -10.00
C LEU A 98 2.55 -11.55 -9.41
N LEU A 99 3.41 -10.56 -9.62
CA LEU A 99 4.77 -10.55 -9.08
C LEU A 99 4.81 -10.39 -7.55
N ALA A 100 3.93 -9.56 -7.00
CA ALA A 100 3.94 -9.21 -5.58
C ALA A 100 3.15 -10.19 -4.69
N VAL A 101 2.10 -10.84 -5.21
CA VAL A 101 1.19 -11.69 -4.40
C VAL A 101 0.84 -13.03 -5.05
N GLY A 102 1.39 -13.33 -6.24
CA GLY A 102 1.13 -14.57 -6.96
C GLY A 102 -0.27 -14.67 -7.56
N LYS A 103 -0.52 -15.75 -8.32
CA LYS A 103 -1.79 -16.00 -9.02
C LYS A 103 -2.98 -16.10 -8.07
N GLU A 104 -2.83 -16.83 -6.96
CA GLU A 104 -3.90 -16.97 -5.97
C GLU A 104 -4.23 -15.64 -5.29
N GLY A 105 -3.22 -14.86 -4.90
CA GLY A 105 -3.42 -13.53 -4.33
C GLY A 105 -4.13 -12.59 -5.30
N TRP A 106 -3.72 -12.60 -6.57
CA TRP A 106 -4.37 -11.82 -7.63
C TRP A 106 -5.85 -12.22 -7.82
N GLU A 107 -6.18 -13.51 -7.84
CA GLU A 107 -7.57 -13.99 -7.90
C GLU A 107 -8.40 -13.58 -6.66
N MET A 108 -7.78 -13.51 -5.49
CA MET A 108 -8.43 -12.95 -4.30
C MET A 108 -8.73 -11.46 -4.45
N MET A 109 -7.81 -10.69 -5.03
CA MET A 109 -7.98 -9.25 -5.27
C MET A 109 -9.14 -8.99 -6.23
N LYS A 110 -9.29 -9.80 -7.29
CA LYS A 110 -10.47 -9.74 -8.19
C LYS A 110 -11.79 -9.89 -7.45
N LYS A 111 -11.82 -10.68 -6.37
CA LYS A 111 -12.99 -10.87 -5.50
C LYS A 111 -13.14 -9.79 -4.43
N GLY A 112 -12.26 -8.80 -4.42
CA GLY A 112 -12.17 -7.70 -3.44
C GLY A 112 -11.62 -8.11 -2.09
N LYS A 113 -10.90 -9.23 -2.03
CA LYS A 113 -10.31 -9.77 -0.81
C LYS A 113 -8.82 -9.44 -0.81
N VAL A 114 -8.31 -9.07 0.36
CA VAL A 114 -6.86 -8.98 0.55
C VAL A 114 -6.24 -10.37 0.38
N PRO A 115 -5.12 -10.50 -0.35
CA PRO A 115 -4.40 -11.76 -0.45
C PRO A 115 -4.10 -12.32 0.93
N LYS A 116 -4.43 -13.60 1.13
CA LYS A 116 -3.99 -14.35 2.31
C LYS A 116 -2.61 -14.91 2.02
N GLN A 117 -1.68 -14.68 2.93
CA GLN A 117 -0.42 -15.38 2.92
C GLN A 117 -0.62 -16.68 3.70
N ASN A 118 -1.15 -17.71 3.04
CA ASN A 118 -1.17 -19.04 3.61
C ASN A 118 -0.29 -19.94 2.78
N LEU A 119 1.03 -19.91 3.01
CA LEU A 119 1.95 -20.65 2.14
C LEU A 119 2.92 -21.57 2.89
N GLY A 120 2.75 -21.76 4.19
CA GLY A 120 3.59 -22.70 4.94
C GLY A 120 5.08 -22.31 4.97
N LYS A 121 5.82 -23.03 5.80
CA LYS A 121 7.28 -22.99 5.87
C LYS A 121 7.78 -24.27 5.21
N PHE A 122 8.80 -24.18 4.36
CA PHE A 122 9.56 -25.36 3.94
C PHE A 122 10.99 -25.22 4.44
N VAL A 123 11.67 -26.35 4.56
CA VAL A 123 13.10 -26.41 4.85
C VAL A 123 13.77 -26.72 3.52
N ASP A 124 14.69 -25.87 3.10
CA ASP A 124 15.44 -26.06 1.85
C ASP A 124 16.53 -27.12 2.02
N GLU A 125 17.25 -27.45 0.95
CA GLU A 125 18.31 -28.48 0.94
C GLU A 125 19.44 -28.22 1.94
N ASP A 126 19.61 -26.97 2.38
CA ASP A 126 20.59 -26.53 3.37
C ASP A 126 20.04 -26.49 4.81
N GLY A 127 18.83 -26.98 5.07
CA GLY A 127 18.24 -27.00 6.40
C GLY A 127 17.62 -25.67 6.85
N ILE A 128 17.61 -24.62 6.02
CA ILE A 128 17.06 -23.31 6.38
C ILE A 128 15.57 -23.21 6.03
N GLY A 129 14.77 -22.83 7.02
CA GLY A 129 13.35 -22.56 6.87
C GLY A 129 13.08 -21.35 5.97
N ARG A 130 12.52 -21.59 4.78
CA ARG A 130 12.14 -20.58 3.79
C ARG A 130 10.62 -20.53 3.60
N ASN A 131 10.14 -19.38 3.15
CA ASN A 131 8.73 -19.16 2.82
C ASN A 131 8.44 -19.80 1.45
N ALA A 132 7.41 -20.66 1.33
CA ALA A 132 7.13 -21.43 0.08
C ALA A 132 6.90 -20.58 -1.16
N ILE A 133 6.67 -19.28 -0.98
CA ILE A 133 6.67 -18.28 -2.04
C ILE A 133 8.00 -18.21 -2.82
N ALA A 134 9.14 -18.56 -2.19
CA ALA A 134 10.46 -18.43 -2.80
C ALA A 134 10.74 -19.46 -3.92
N MET A 135 9.91 -20.50 -4.07
CA MET A 135 10.12 -21.54 -5.09
C MET A 135 9.04 -21.52 -6.19
N TYR A 136 9.38 -20.91 -7.32
CA TYR A 136 8.57 -20.92 -8.55
C TYR A 136 8.82 -22.14 -9.45
N SER A 137 9.50 -23.19 -8.95
CA SER A 137 9.81 -24.38 -9.75
C SER A 137 10.13 -25.62 -8.91
N LEU A 138 9.14 -26.26 -8.29
CA LEU A 138 9.25 -27.68 -7.96
C LEU A 138 7.96 -28.43 -8.28
N LYS A 139 8.10 -29.50 -9.07
CA LYS A 139 7.09 -30.54 -9.23
C LYS A 139 6.76 -31.08 -7.83
N ARG A 140 5.57 -30.75 -7.34
CA ARG A 140 4.79 -31.54 -6.38
C ARG A 140 5.61 -32.12 -5.21
N LEU A 141 6.11 -31.27 -4.32
CA LEU A 141 6.65 -31.74 -3.04
C LEU A 141 5.52 -32.27 -2.16
N LYS A 142 5.72 -33.47 -1.61
CA LYS A 142 4.85 -34.11 -0.62
C LYS A 142 4.60 -33.12 0.52
N ARG A 143 3.33 -32.88 0.87
CA ARG A 143 2.93 -32.20 2.10
C ARG A 143 3.66 -32.85 3.28
N LEU A 144 4.68 -32.20 3.82
CA LEU A 144 5.14 -32.50 5.17
C LEU A 144 3.95 -32.19 6.09
N LYS A 145 3.52 -33.20 6.88
CA LYS A 145 2.57 -32.99 7.97
C LYS A 145 3.26 -32.16 9.05
N ILE A 146 3.33 -30.86 8.83
CA ILE A 146 3.68 -29.90 9.87
C ILE A 146 2.49 -29.87 10.83
N PRO A 147 2.70 -30.03 12.15
CA PRO A 147 1.62 -30.00 13.13
C PRO A 147 0.82 -28.72 12.96
N SER A 148 -0.50 -28.86 13.00
CA SER A 148 -1.49 -27.81 12.86
C SER A 148 -1.41 -26.84 14.04
N HIS A 149 -0.36 -26.04 14.11
CA HIS A 149 -0.32 -24.90 15.01
C HIS A 149 -1.14 -23.77 14.39
N GLU A 150 -2.27 -23.51 15.05
CA GLU A 150 -3.07 -22.29 15.09
C GLU A 150 -3.02 -21.38 13.85
N ASN A 151 -4.13 -21.36 13.10
CA ASN A 151 -4.76 -20.23 12.38
C ASN A 151 -3.98 -18.90 12.22
N SER A 152 -2.71 -18.94 11.82
CA SER A 152 -1.91 -17.75 11.50
C SER A 152 -2.36 -17.23 10.16
N ARG A 153 -3.40 -16.39 10.16
CA ARG A 153 -3.86 -15.65 8.99
C ARG A 153 -2.92 -14.47 8.76
N ASP A 154 -1.70 -14.75 8.33
CA ASP A 154 -0.85 -13.73 7.74
C ASP A 154 -1.52 -13.30 6.43
N THR A 155 -1.69 -11.99 6.24
CA THR A 155 -2.49 -11.43 5.15
C THR A 155 -1.86 -10.15 4.69
N TYR A 156 -2.02 -9.77 3.44
CA TYR A 156 -1.77 -8.39 3.05
C TYR A 156 -2.81 -7.46 3.70
N ASN A 157 -2.46 -6.20 3.87
CA ASN A 157 -3.37 -5.15 4.31
C ASN A 157 -3.42 -4.03 3.28
N CYS A 158 -4.58 -3.42 3.10
CA CYS A 158 -4.69 -2.21 2.28
C CYS A 158 -4.49 -1.02 3.22
N HIS A 159 -3.27 -0.51 3.23
CA HIS A 159 -2.80 0.55 4.10
C HIS A 159 -3.08 1.93 3.52
N HIS A 160 -3.44 2.85 4.39
CA HIS A 160 -3.54 4.28 4.10
C HIS A 160 -2.18 4.93 4.29
N ILE A 161 -1.61 5.50 3.22
CA ILE A 161 -0.31 6.21 3.26
C ILE A 161 -0.39 7.36 4.26
N ILE A 162 -1.41 8.20 4.12
CA ILE A 162 -1.84 9.16 5.14
C ILE A 162 -3.02 8.57 5.90
N GLN A 163 -2.81 8.33 7.18
CA GLN A 163 -3.73 7.59 8.04
C GLN A 163 -5.11 8.22 8.13
N LYS A 164 -6.14 7.36 8.26
CA LYS A 164 -7.53 7.81 8.48
C LYS A 164 -7.70 8.68 9.73
N SER A 165 -6.85 8.50 10.73
CA SER A 165 -6.87 9.27 11.98
C SER A 165 -6.14 10.60 11.89
N VAL A 166 -5.73 11.03 10.70
CA VAL A 166 -5.22 12.38 10.47
C VAL A 166 -5.97 13.01 9.29
N LYS A 167 -6.29 14.29 9.41
CA LYS A 167 -6.86 15.09 8.32
C LYS A 167 -5.75 15.91 7.69
N ALA A 168 -5.39 15.60 6.45
CA ALA A 168 -4.47 16.41 5.67
C ALA A 168 -5.20 17.63 5.11
N ASN A 169 -4.58 18.81 5.18
CA ASN A 169 -5.22 20.07 4.78
C ASN A 169 -5.44 20.18 3.27
N HIS A 170 -4.65 19.46 2.45
CA HIS A 170 -4.60 19.66 1.00
C HIS A 170 -4.90 18.40 0.17
N GLN A 171 -5.48 17.35 0.78
CA GLN A 171 -5.69 16.08 0.08
C GLN A 171 -7.14 15.83 -0.33
N ARG A 172 -7.27 15.07 -1.42
CA ARG A 172 -8.51 14.36 -1.79
C ARG A 172 -8.95 13.46 -0.63
N SER A 173 -10.17 12.91 -0.74
CA SER A 173 -10.71 11.96 0.25
C SER A 173 -9.64 11.00 0.78
N PRO A 174 -9.56 10.75 2.11
CA PRO A 174 -8.61 9.77 2.66
C PRO A 174 -8.74 8.37 2.03
N ASN A 175 -9.87 8.08 1.39
CA ASN A 175 -10.10 6.82 0.69
C ASN A 175 -9.87 6.88 -0.83
N ASP A 176 -9.27 7.96 -1.34
CA ASP A 176 -8.81 8.00 -2.73
C ASP A 176 -7.79 6.87 -2.97
N PRO A 177 -7.87 6.14 -4.09
CA PRO A 177 -6.90 5.09 -4.42
C PRO A 177 -5.45 5.54 -4.34
N GLU A 178 -5.14 6.81 -4.65
CA GLU A 178 -3.78 7.32 -4.48
C GLU A 178 -3.29 7.28 -3.04
N ASN A 179 -4.16 7.27 -2.04
CA ASN A 179 -3.77 7.15 -0.64
C ASN A 179 -3.68 5.69 -0.17
N LEU A 180 -3.92 4.71 -1.06
CA LEU A 180 -3.99 3.29 -0.71
C LEU A 180 -2.81 2.51 -1.30
N VAL A 181 -2.24 1.61 -0.49
CA VAL A 181 -1.23 0.65 -0.92
C VAL A 181 -1.55 -0.72 -0.34
N LEU A 182 -1.38 -1.79 -1.13
CA LEU A 182 -1.45 -3.14 -0.60
C LEU A 182 -0.09 -3.53 -0.03
N VAL A 183 0.02 -3.70 1.28
CA VAL A 183 1.30 -3.95 1.95
C VAL A 183 1.26 -5.29 2.69
N GLN A 184 2.37 -6.00 2.63
CA GLN A 184 2.56 -7.24 3.38
C GLN A 184 2.53 -6.96 4.89
N THR A 185 1.72 -7.73 5.63
CA THR A 185 1.65 -7.65 7.10
C THR A 185 1.57 -9.04 7.71
N PHE A 186 2.30 -9.25 8.79
CA PHE A 186 2.30 -10.50 9.55
C PHE A 186 1.64 -10.28 10.92
N LYS A 187 0.73 -11.18 11.28
CA LYS A 187 0.15 -11.24 12.63
C LYS A 187 0.95 -12.18 13.52
N SER A 188 1.56 -13.21 12.93
CA SER A 188 2.61 -13.96 13.58
C SER A 188 3.79 -13.03 13.89
N HIS A 189 4.56 -13.29 14.94
CA HIS A 189 5.74 -12.52 15.35
C HIS A 189 6.89 -12.51 14.32
N HIS A 190 6.60 -12.79 13.05
CA HIS A 190 7.52 -12.80 11.93
C HIS A 190 7.82 -11.38 11.44
N ASN A 191 8.39 -10.56 12.33
CA ASN A 191 8.68 -9.15 12.10
C ASN A 191 9.80 -8.91 11.07
N GLN A 192 10.41 -9.97 10.56
CA GLN A 192 11.41 -9.90 9.49
C GLN A 192 10.82 -9.48 8.15
N PHE A 193 9.55 -9.75 7.87
CA PHE A 193 8.91 -9.49 6.57
C PHE A 193 7.66 -8.62 6.68
N ASN A 194 7.59 -7.74 7.67
CA ASN A 194 6.38 -6.98 8.00
C ASN A 194 6.54 -5.46 7.77
N PRO A 195 6.71 -5.00 6.51
CA PRO A 195 6.93 -3.58 6.20
C PRO A 195 5.81 -2.70 6.72
N HIS A 196 4.58 -3.21 6.73
CA HIS A 196 3.44 -2.49 7.31
C HIS A 196 3.71 -2.07 8.76
N HIS A 197 4.04 -3.03 9.64
CA HIS A 197 4.29 -2.69 11.05
C HIS A 197 5.58 -1.92 11.24
N PHE A 198 6.60 -2.15 10.40
CA PHE A 198 7.82 -1.34 10.39
C PHE A 198 7.51 0.14 10.14
N TRP A 199 6.70 0.45 9.12
CA TRP A 199 6.31 1.82 8.81
C TRP A 199 5.52 2.48 9.92
N HIS A 200 4.56 1.74 10.50
CA HIS A 200 3.78 2.24 11.63
C HIS A 200 4.65 2.55 12.84
N ALA A 201 5.57 1.65 13.17
CA ALA A 201 6.41 1.79 14.33
C ALA A 201 7.40 2.96 14.20
N LEU A 202 8.04 3.15 13.04
CA LEU A 202 9.06 4.19 12.87
C LEU A 202 8.51 5.55 12.43
N PHE A 203 7.52 5.57 11.53
CA PHE A 203 7.08 6.81 10.90
C PHE A 203 5.75 7.27 11.47
N LEU A 204 4.77 6.38 11.67
CA LEU A 204 3.46 6.85 12.12
C LEU A 204 3.48 7.26 13.60
N HIS A 205 3.62 6.27 14.49
CA HIS A 205 3.35 6.45 15.91
C HIS A 205 4.21 7.51 16.59
N PRO A 206 5.53 7.60 16.29
CA PRO A 206 6.36 8.65 16.86
C PRO A 206 5.93 10.06 16.43
N GLN A 207 5.36 10.23 15.23
CA GLN A 207 4.96 11.56 14.73
C GLN A 207 3.59 12.04 15.26
N ILE A 208 2.63 11.13 15.47
CA ILE A 208 1.23 11.52 15.77
C ILE A 208 0.81 11.31 17.22
N ASN A 209 1.57 10.57 18.01
CA ASN A 209 1.19 10.24 19.38
C ASN A 209 1.33 11.47 20.32
N GLY A 210 0.30 11.75 21.13
CA GLY A 210 0.31 12.84 22.12
C GLY A 210 0.00 14.25 21.60
N ASN A 211 -0.12 14.45 20.28
CA ASN A 211 -0.29 15.78 19.66
C ASN A 211 -1.68 15.99 19.04
N THR A 212 -2.74 15.61 19.76
CA THR A 212 -4.11 15.73 19.22
C THR A 212 -4.51 17.19 19.01
N GLY A 213 -5.21 17.46 17.90
CA GLY A 213 -5.78 18.78 17.60
C GLY A 213 -4.80 19.82 17.05
N LEU A 214 -3.49 19.62 17.17
CA LEU A 214 -2.48 20.52 16.62
C LEU A 214 -2.20 20.20 15.15
N VAL A 215 -2.08 21.25 14.34
CA VAL A 215 -1.63 21.15 12.95
C VAL A 215 -0.11 21.01 12.96
N GLN A 216 0.41 19.96 12.33
CA GLN A 216 1.84 19.65 12.37
C GLN A 216 2.34 19.06 11.04
N PRO A 217 3.65 19.18 10.74
CA PRO A 217 4.24 18.46 9.63
C PRO A 217 4.20 16.95 9.89
N TYR A 218 3.89 16.19 8.86
CA TYR A 218 3.80 14.74 8.87
C TYR A 218 4.47 14.18 7.61
N TYR A 219 5.40 13.26 7.82
CA TYR A 219 6.13 12.59 6.76
C TYR A 219 5.60 11.15 6.62
N ALA A 220 4.71 10.96 5.66
CA ALA A 220 4.09 9.68 5.38
C ALA A 220 5.02 8.79 4.56
N VAL A 221 5.05 7.49 4.87
CA VAL A 221 5.74 6.51 4.03
C VAL A 221 4.93 6.28 2.76
N ARG A 222 5.48 6.69 1.61
CA ARG A 222 4.90 6.53 0.28
C ARG A 222 5.71 5.49 -0.49
N PRO A 223 5.23 4.24 -0.63
CA PRO A 223 5.83 3.28 -1.53
C PRO A 223 5.69 3.73 -2.97
N LEU A 224 6.73 3.49 -3.77
CA LEU A 224 6.78 3.79 -5.19
C LEU A 224 6.02 2.76 -6.05
N PHE A 225 5.39 1.77 -5.41
CA PHE A 225 4.63 0.70 -6.01
C PHE A 225 3.25 0.59 -5.35
N PRO A 226 2.20 0.17 -6.08
CA PRO A 226 0.86 0.00 -5.52
C PRO A 226 0.74 -1.22 -4.59
N ILE A 227 1.75 -2.10 -4.61
CA ILE A 227 1.87 -3.28 -3.76
C ILE A 227 3.30 -3.36 -3.23
N TYR A 228 3.46 -3.60 -1.93
CA TYR A 228 4.78 -3.62 -1.29
C TYR A 228 5.00 -4.86 -0.39
N PRO A 229 6.14 -5.57 -0.52
CA PRO A 229 7.16 -5.38 -1.56
C PRO A 229 6.60 -5.69 -2.97
N PRO A 230 7.15 -5.09 -4.04
CA PRO A 230 6.60 -5.22 -5.39
C PRO A 230 6.92 -6.56 -6.06
N ILE A 231 7.88 -7.30 -5.51
CA ILE A 231 8.25 -8.66 -5.91
C ILE A 231 8.48 -9.51 -4.67
N GLN A 232 8.16 -10.78 -4.77
CA GLN A 232 8.45 -11.75 -3.71
C GLN A 232 9.76 -12.50 -3.96
N LYS A 233 10.08 -12.74 -5.23
CA LYS A 233 11.31 -13.38 -5.69
C LYS A 233 12.23 -12.31 -6.30
N PRO A 234 13.50 -12.26 -5.89
CA PRO A 234 14.48 -11.38 -6.51
C PRO A 234 14.65 -11.68 -8.00
N VAL A 235 14.94 -10.65 -8.78
CA VAL A 235 15.20 -10.74 -10.22
C VAL A 235 16.50 -10.02 -10.55
N GLN A 236 17.30 -10.60 -11.45
CA GLN A 236 18.61 -10.11 -11.85
C GLN A 236 18.55 -9.26 -13.12
N SER A 237 17.63 -9.59 -14.03
CA SER A 237 17.48 -8.91 -15.31
C SER A 237 16.02 -8.75 -15.73
N ILE A 238 15.81 -7.94 -16.78
CA ILE A 238 14.48 -7.74 -17.40
C ILE A 238 14.01 -9.04 -18.06
N GLU A 239 14.91 -9.80 -18.68
CA GLU A 239 14.64 -11.08 -19.32
C GLU A 239 14.14 -12.09 -18.28
N GLN A 240 14.83 -12.19 -17.14
CA GLN A 240 14.39 -13.04 -16.04
C GLN A 240 13.02 -12.59 -15.52
N LEU A 241 12.81 -11.29 -15.33
CA LEU A 241 11.52 -10.75 -14.90
C LEU A 241 10.38 -11.14 -15.87
N ARG A 242 10.59 -10.99 -17.18
CA ARG A 242 9.63 -11.39 -18.21
C ARG A 242 9.33 -12.88 -18.17
N GLN A 243 10.36 -13.72 -18.05
CA GLN A 243 10.19 -15.17 -17.93
C GLN A 243 9.37 -15.55 -16.70
N GLU A 244 9.67 -14.97 -15.53
CA GLU A 244 8.93 -15.23 -14.30
C GLU A 244 7.47 -14.76 -14.40
N LEU A 245 7.23 -13.61 -15.04
CA LEU A 245 5.88 -13.10 -15.27
C LEU A 245 5.07 -14.02 -16.21
N LYS A 246 5.70 -14.53 -17.28
CA LYS A 246 5.06 -15.47 -18.22
C LYS A 246 4.74 -16.84 -17.58
N LYS A 247 5.55 -17.30 -16.63
CA LYS A 247 5.23 -18.50 -15.82
C LYS A 247 3.97 -18.32 -14.99
N LEU A 248 3.72 -17.11 -14.49
CA LEU A 248 2.53 -16.79 -13.70
C LEU A 248 1.28 -16.62 -14.57
N ASP A 249 1.44 -15.94 -15.70
CA ASP A 249 0.41 -15.76 -16.71
C ASP A 249 1.04 -15.48 -18.09
N PRO A 250 0.81 -16.34 -19.10
CA PRO A 250 1.36 -16.16 -20.45
C PRO A 250 0.98 -14.84 -21.12
N GLN A 251 -0.11 -14.19 -20.71
CA GLN A 251 -0.55 -12.90 -21.25
C GLN A 251 -0.05 -11.70 -20.44
N ALA A 252 0.48 -11.92 -19.24
CA ALA A 252 0.99 -10.83 -18.43
C ALA A 252 2.25 -10.22 -19.07
N THR A 253 2.28 -8.88 -19.08
CA THR A 253 3.38 -8.06 -19.57
C THR A 253 3.50 -6.81 -18.69
N LEU A 254 4.68 -6.17 -18.69
CA LEU A 254 4.87 -4.87 -18.06
C LEU A 254 5.46 -3.90 -19.10
N PRO A 255 5.07 -2.61 -19.07
CA PRO A 255 5.77 -1.60 -19.84
C PRO A 255 7.26 -1.52 -19.41
N PRO A 256 8.18 -1.16 -20.34
CA PRO A 256 9.62 -1.10 -20.03
C PRO A 256 9.95 -0.22 -18.83
N SER A 257 9.17 0.84 -18.61
CA SER A 257 9.33 1.74 -17.47
C SER A 257 9.12 1.03 -16.13
N TRP A 258 8.21 0.05 -16.04
CA TRP A 258 7.96 -0.73 -14.83
C TRP A 258 8.95 -1.89 -14.69
N GLU A 259 9.34 -2.52 -15.80
CA GLU A 259 10.37 -3.57 -15.78
C GLU A 259 11.68 -3.07 -15.17
N LYS A 260 12.15 -1.89 -15.61
CA LYS A 260 13.35 -1.25 -15.07
C LYS A 260 13.25 -0.96 -13.58
N LYS A 261 12.08 -0.52 -13.10
CA LYS A 261 11.84 -0.20 -11.68
C LYS A 261 11.87 -1.44 -10.79
N ILE A 262 11.27 -2.53 -11.25
CA ILE A 262 11.28 -3.81 -10.53
C ILE A 262 12.70 -4.37 -10.42
N VAL A 263 13.47 -4.30 -11.51
CA VAL A 263 14.87 -4.74 -11.52
C VAL A 263 15.72 -3.81 -10.63
N ALA A 264 15.52 -2.49 -10.68
CA ALA A 264 16.19 -1.53 -9.80
C ALA A 264 15.92 -1.82 -8.31
N PHE A 265 14.65 -2.08 -7.96
CA PHE A 265 14.27 -2.50 -6.61
C PHE A 265 15.02 -3.76 -6.17
N SER A 266 15.09 -4.77 -7.04
CA SER A 266 15.81 -6.01 -6.72
C SER A 266 17.32 -5.80 -6.63
N ARG A 267 17.91 -4.92 -7.45
CA ARG A 267 19.34 -4.60 -7.44
C ARG A 267 19.74 -3.86 -6.17
N LEU A 268 18.95 -2.87 -5.72
CA LEU A 268 19.20 -2.17 -4.46
C LEU A 268 19.28 -3.14 -3.28
N LEU A 269 18.49 -4.21 -3.31
CA LEU A 269 18.50 -5.27 -2.30
C LEU A 269 19.59 -6.33 -2.49
N GLY A 270 20.55 -6.14 -3.41
CA GLY A 270 21.56 -7.15 -3.73
C GLY A 270 20.96 -8.46 -4.23
N HIS A 271 19.80 -8.39 -4.89
CA HIS A 271 19.01 -9.54 -5.34
C HIS A 271 18.58 -10.47 -4.19
N GLN A 272 18.30 -9.91 -3.01
CA GLN A 272 17.71 -10.63 -1.89
C GLN A 272 16.23 -10.24 -1.68
N PRO A 273 15.42 -11.13 -1.08
CA PRO A 273 14.08 -10.75 -0.64
C PRO A 273 14.15 -9.61 0.39
N TYR A 274 13.23 -8.64 0.30
CA TYR A 274 13.17 -7.55 1.26
C TYR A 274 12.98 -8.09 2.69
N ARG A 275 13.82 -7.61 3.61
CA ARG A 275 13.79 -7.96 5.03
C ARG A 275 13.98 -6.71 5.87
N ILE A 276 13.24 -6.64 6.97
CA ILE A 276 13.43 -5.57 7.95
C ILE A 276 14.73 -5.82 8.72
N PRO A 277 15.59 -4.80 8.87
CA PRO A 277 16.82 -4.90 9.64
C PRO A 277 16.56 -5.36 11.07
N PHE A 278 17.50 -6.14 11.60
CA PHE A 278 17.32 -6.83 12.88
C PHE A 278 17.03 -5.85 14.03
N GLN A 279 17.71 -4.69 14.08
CA GLN A 279 17.55 -3.73 15.16
C GLN A 279 16.13 -3.17 15.32
N TYR A 280 15.31 -3.16 14.25
CA TYR A 280 13.95 -2.62 14.29
C TYR A 280 12.89 -3.66 14.68
N ARG A 281 13.24 -4.93 14.86
CA ARG A 281 12.26 -6.00 15.08
C ARG A 281 11.60 -5.91 16.46
N GLU A 282 12.33 -5.44 17.47
CA GLU A 282 11.80 -5.26 18.83
C GLU A 282 10.81 -4.10 18.91
N ILE A 283 11.07 -2.96 18.26
CA ILE A 283 10.11 -1.85 18.23
C ILE A 283 8.82 -2.24 17.49
N ILE A 284 8.91 -3.15 16.51
CA ILE A 284 7.73 -3.70 15.84
C ILE A 284 6.92 -4.57 16.82
N LYS A 285 7.58 -5.37 17.66
CA LYS A 285 6.90 -6.15 18.70
C LYS A 285 6.18 -5.24 19.69
N THR A 286 6.84 -4.18 20.14
CA THR A 286 6.24 -3.18 21.03
C THR A 286 5.01 -2.53 20.38
N TYR A 287 5.10 -2.17 19.10
CA TYR A 287 3.95 -1.67 18.34
C TYR A 287 2.80 -2.68 18.26
N GLN A 288 3.08 -3.97 18.00
CA GLN A 288 2.05 -5.01 17.94
C GLN A 288 1.26 -5.14 19.25
N LYS A 289 1.89 -4.86 20.40
CA LYS A 289 1.20 -4.88 21.71
C LYS A 289 0.05 -3.88 21.80
N ILE A 290 0.05 -2.78 21.03
CA ILE A 290 -1.07 -1.81 21.00
C ILE A 290 -2.39 -2.50 20.65
N TYR A 291 -2.37 -3.57 19.85
CA TYR A 291 -3.56 -4.28 19.39
C TYR A 291 -3.74 -5.65 20.06
N SER A 292 -3.00 -5.92 21.15
CA SER A 292 -3.17 -7.15 21.94
C SER A 292 -4.52 -7.18 22.65
N LYS A 293 -4.97 -8.37 23.05
CA LYS A 293 -6.23 -8.53 23.79
C LYS A 293 -6.20 -7.81 25.15
N GLU A 294 -5.03 -7.69 25.75
CA GLU A 294 -4.78 -7.02 27.04
C GLU A 294 -5.01 -5.49 26.96
N ASN A 295 -4.80 -4.88 25.80
CA ASN A 295 -4.89 -3.43 25.60
C ASN A 295 -6.21 -3.00 24.94
N ARG A 296 -7.30 -3.73 25.20
CA ARG A 296 -8.65 -3.41 24.67
C ARG A 296 -9.28 -2.20 25.35
N GLU A 297 -8.98 -1.97 26.62
CA GLU A 297 -9.45 -0.81 27.36
C GLU A 297 -8.76 0.47 26.85
N HIS A 298 -9.51 1.57 26.84
CA HIS A 298 -9.06 2.83 26.24
C HIS A 298 -7.79 3.38 26.90
N SER A 299 -7.73 3.38 28.24
CA SER A 299 -6.58 3.82 29.04
C SER A 299 -5.32 2.98 28.76
N HIS A 300 -5.44 1.64 28.82
CA HIS A 300 -4.36 0.72 28.49
C HIS A 300 -3.88 0.88 27.05
N ASN A 301 -4.80 1.15 26.11
CA ASN A 301 -4.43 1.39 24.72
C ASN A 301 -3.63 2.68 24.53
N ILE A 302 -4.00 3.77 25.23
CA ILE A 302 -3.24 5.03 25.25
C ILE A 302 -1.84 4.76 25.82
N GLN A 303 -1.74 4.07 26.95
CA GLN A 303 -0.46 3.76 27.58
C GLN A 303 0.44 2.93 26.64
N ALA A 304 -0.11 1.88 26.01
CA ALA A 304 0.63 1.05 25.06
C ALA A 304 1.12 1.86 23.84
N ARG A 305 0.32 2.83 23.35
CA ARG A 305 0.74 3.73 22.27
C ARG A 305 1.86 4.67 22.70
N ASN A 306 1.78 5.21 23.91
CA ASN A 306 2.84 6.06 24.47
C ASN A 306 4.16 5.29 24.60
N ILE A 307 4.11 4.08 25.15
CA ILE A 307 5.28 3.19 25.27
C ILE A 307 5.87 2.88 23.89
N ALA A 308 5.03 2.53 22.91
CA ALA A 308 5.49 2.24 21.57
C ALA A 308 6.11 3.46 20.87
N ALA A 309 5.48 4.64 20.98
CA ALA A 309 5.99 5.87 20.41
C ALA A 309 7.33 6.27 21.04
N GLN A 310 7.46 6.15 22.37
CA GLN A 310 8.69 6.43 23.09
C GLN A 310 9.81 5.46 22.69
N ALA A 311 9.53 4.15 22.67
CA ALA A 311 10.51 3.12 22.29
C ALA A 311 11.00 3.29 20.84
N ALA A 312 10.13 3.74 19.94
CA ALA A 312 10.48 3.96 18.54
C ALA A 312 11.09 5.35 18.26
N SER A 313 11.06 6.29 19.20
CA SER A 313 11.51 7.67 18.97
C SER A 313 12.99 7.76 18.61
N SER A 314 13.86 7.00 19.30
CA SER A 314 15.30 6.95 18.99
C SER A 314 15.57 6.44 17.59
N TYR A 315 14.82 5.44 17.14
CA TYR A 315 14.94 4.92 15.78
C TYR A 315 14.34 5.86 14.76
N ALA A 316 13.20 6.50 15.04
CA ALA A 316 12.57 7.44 14.11
C ALA A 316 13.49 8.64 13.78
N LEU A 317 14.34 9.08 14.72
CA LEU A 317 15.39 10.08 14.51
C LEU A 317 16.40 9.67 13.42
N GLU A 318 16.62 8.37 13.21
CA GLU A 318 17.55 7.92 12.17
C GLU A 318 16.99 8.16 10.75
N TRP A 319 15.67 8.34 10.62
CA TRP A 319 14.97 8.34 9.34
C TRP A 319 14.29 9.66 9.00
N LEU A 320 13.76 10.36 10.01
CA LEU A 320 12.92 11.53 9.79
C LEU A 320 13.74 12.79 9.53
N PRO A 321 13.33 13.63 8.57
CA PRO A 321 14.09 14.82 8.20
C PRO A 321 14.00 15.94 9.26
N PRO A 322 14.84 16.98 9.13
CA PRO A 322 14.78 18.17 9.99
C PRO A 322 13.39 18.79 10.07
N GLY A 323 13.04 19.32 11.24
CA GLY A 323 11.73 19.94 11.48
C GLY A 323 10.56 18.96 11.62
N SER A 324 10.78 17.65 11.50
CA SER A 324 9.79 16.61 11.86
C SER A 324 9.41 16.70 13.34
N ILE A 325 8.23 16.19 13.70
CA ILE A 325 7.83 16.05 15.10
C ILE A 325 8.03 14.60 15.52
N ILE A 326 8.73 14.36 16.62
CA ILE A 326 8.89 13.04 17.25
C ILE A 326 8.50 13.18 18.72
N ASN A 327 7.46 12.46 19.12
CA ASN A 327 6.93 12.43 20.48
C ASN A 327 6.73 13.83 21.07
N GLY A 328 6.02 14.70 20.32
CA GLY A 328 5.75 16.09 20.73
C GLY A 328 6.88 17.08 20.50
N LYS A 329 8.11 16.63 20.21
CA LYS A 329 9.28 17.50 20.06
C LYS A 329 9.64 17.69 18.60
N ARG A 330 9.83 18.93 18.18
CA ARG A 330 10.32 19.26 16.84
C ARG A 330 11.82 19.00 16.75
N LEU A 331 12.24 18.29 15.72
CA LEU A 331 13.66 18.10 15.41
C LEU A 331 14.29 19.42 14.99
N SER A 332 15.52 19.65 15.44
CA SER A 332 16.32 20.81 15.04
C SER A 332 16.41 20.91 13.51
N PHE A 333 16.46 22.14 12.99
CA PHE A 333 16.75 22.38 11.58
C PHE A 333 18.17 21.93 11.18
N SER A 334 19.08 21.79 12.15
CA SER A 334 20.43 21.23 11.96
C SER A 334 20.50 19.71 12.06
N HIS A 335 19.37 19.02 12.33
CA HIS A 335 19.33 17.56 12.40
C HIS A 335 19.82 16.93 11.08
N GLN A 336 20.47 15.77 11.15
CA GLN A 336 20.86 15.00 9.97
C GLN A 336 20.39 13.56 10.18
N PRO A 337 19.39 13.08 9.42
CA PRO A 337 18.97 11.69 9.52
C PRO A 337 20.09 10.80 9.00
N LYS A 338 20.25 9.64 9.64
CA LYS A 338 21.20 8.60 9.23
C LYS A 338 20.82 8.03 7.86
N PHE A 339 19.54 7.79 7.64
CA PHE A 339 19.00 7.29 6.38
C PHE A 339 18.25 8.42 5.69
N LYS A 340 18.80 8.88 4.56
CA LYS A 340 18.19 9.93 3.75
C LYS A 340 17.19 9.29 2.78
N LEU A 341 15.90 9.48 3.05
CA LEU A 341 14.83 9.13 2.12
C LEU A 341 14.46 10.34 1.26
N PRO A 342 14.21 10.17 -0.05
CA PRO A 342 13.72 11.27 -0.88
C PRO A 342 12.41 11.82 -0.31
N ILE A 343 12.28 13.15 -0.31
CA ILE A 343 11.08 13.83 0.16
C ILE A 343 10.32 14.36 -1.04
N ILE A 344 9.04 14.00 -1.13
CA ILE A 344 8.14 14.54 -2.12
C ILE A 344 7.20 15.53 -1.45
N ASP A 345 7.10 16.70 -2.05
CA ASP A 345 6.13 17.70 -1.62
C ASP A 345 4.90 17.60 -2.54
N LYS A 346 3.82 17.00 -2.03
CA LYS A 346 2.55 16.99 -2.76
C LYS A 346 1.79 18.31 -2.64
N GLU A 347 2.15 19.17 -1.69
CA GLU A 347 1.48 20.48 -1.50
C GLU A 347 1.80 21.42 -2.68
N ASN A 348 2.93 21.22 -3.37
CA ASN A 348 3.39 22.07 -4.48
C ASN A 348 3.00 21.58 -5.91
N LYS A 349 2.23 20.50 -6.06
CA LYS A 349 1.81 19.98 -7.39
C LYS A 349 0.41 20.40 -7.84
N ILE A 350 -0.22 21.37 -7.17
CA ILE A 350 -1.46 21.98 -7.66
C ILE A 350 -1.13 23.35 -8.27
N HIS A 351 -0.43 23.33 -9.40
CA HIS A 351 -0.54 24.40 -10.39
C HIS A 351 -0.82 23.77 -11.76
N ASN A 352 -2.01 24.07 -12.26
CA ASN A 352 -2.50 23.98 -13.64
C ASN A 352 -2.52 22.62 -14.33
N GLU A 353 -3.68 21.96 -14.28
CA GLU A 353 -4.40 21.60 -15.52
C GLU A 353 -5.87 21.97 -15.32
N GLN A 354 -6.25 23.12 -15.88
CA GLN A 354 -7.62 23.39 -16.28
C GLN A 354 -8.01 22.35 -17.33
N ASP A 355 -8.55 21.21 -16.90
CA ASP A 355 -9.26 20.31 -17.80
C ASP A 355 -10.70 20.84 -17.95
N ASN A 356 -10.81 21.97 -18.65
CA ASN A 356 -12.03 22.38 -19.29
C ASN A 356 -12.33 21.36 -20.39
N SER A 357 -13.34 20.53 -20.15
CA SER A 357 -14.29 19.94 -21.10
C SER A 357 -14.51 18.44 -20.87
N LEU A 358 -15.59 18.13 -20.14
CA LEU A 358 -16.33 16.89 -20.36
C LEU A 358 -16.86 16.92 -21.81
N PRO A 359 -16.67 15.88 -22.63
CA PRO A 359 -17.47 15.76 -23.84
C PRO A 359 -18.91 15.48 -23.42
N MET A 360 -19.80 16.47 -23.62
CA MET A 360 -21.24 16.26 -23.58
C MET A 360 -21.59 15.19 -24.61
N LEU A 361 -21.99 14.03 -24.12
CA LEU A 361 -22.77 13.07 -24.90
C LEU A 361 -24.14 13.71 -25.16
N THR A 362 -24.29 14.32 -26.33
CA THR A 362 -25.60 14.67 -26.89
C THR A 362 -26.33 13.39 -27.28
N THR A 363 -27.21 12.91 -26.41
CA THR A 363 -28.29 12.00 -26.83
C THR A 363 -29.59 12.78 -26.87
N LYS A 364 -30.01 13.15 -28.09
CA LYS A 364 -31.40 13.52 -28.42
C LYS A 364 -32.30 12.30 -28.18
N ASN A 365 -33.39 12.45 -27.43
CA ASN A 365 -34.76 12.41 -28.00
C ASN A 365 -35.87 12.33 -26.94
N LYS A 366 -36.81 13.28 -27.04
CA LYS A 366 -38.29 13.20 -26.93
C LYS A 366 -38.80 14.59 -26.50
N GLY A 367 -39.64 15.31 -27.22
CA GLY A 367 -40.30 15.12 -28.50
C GLY A 367 -41.28 16.28 -28.79
N ARG A 368 -41.85 16.28 -30.01
CA ARG A 368 -42.93 17.15 -30.55
C ARG A 368 -42.52 18.61 -30.82
N LYS A 369 -42.87 19.23 -31.95
CA LYS A 369 -43.94 19.04 -32.94
C LYS A 369 -43.57 19.87 -34.19
N GLU A 370 -44.05 19.46 -35.37
CA GLU A 370 -44.41 20.29 -36.56
C GLU A 370 -43.32 21.29 -37.06
N GLU A 371 -42.80 21.27 -38.28
CA GLU A 371 -43.53 21.40 -39.55
C GLU A 371 -42.53 21.30 -40.72
N ARG A 372 -43.09 21.07 -41.91
CA ARG A 372 -42.43 20.84 -43.21
C ARG A 372 -41.77 22.11 -43.77
N ALA A 373 -40.63 21.95 -44.44
CA ALA A 373 -40.26 22.58 -45.74
C ALA A 373 -38.78 22.26 -46.03
N PHE A 374 -38.49 21.29 -46.89
CA PHE A 374 -38.17 21.44 -48.32
C PHE A 374 -36.93 22.31 -48.64
N TYR A 375 -35.97 21.62 -49.25
CA TYR A 375 -34.69 22.04 -49.83
C TYR A 375 -34.64 23.42 -50.48
N ARG A 376 -33.56 24.17 -50.19
CA ARG A 376 -32.58 24.64 -51.17
C ARG A 376 -31.22 24.80 -50.51
#